data_AF-A0A969FVX7-F1
#
_entry.id   AF-A0A969FVX7-F1
#
_cell.length_a   1.000
_cell.length_b   1.000
_cell.length_c   1.000
_cell.angle_alpha   90.00
_cell.angle_beta   90.00
_cell.angle_gamma   90.00
#
_symmetry.space_group_name_H-M   'P 1'
#
loop_
_entity.id
_entity.type
_entity.pdbx_description
1 polymer ?
#
loop_
_entity_poly.entity_id
_entity_poly.type
_entity_poly.pdbx_seq_one_letter_code
_entity_poly.pdbx_strand_id
1 'polypeptide(L)'
;MGPLYEQEIPPEELEDVATDAAGRVYTKAPKPASPNIAPQPTLDPDHEGRRRVGIEQNRKVLRGFPTPSGRLEFYSSTLAAWGWPEYAIPTYIKSHVHPDNLKPGQMVLLSAFRIPVQIHTRSANAKWLDEIAHTNPLWIHPNDAERLRVQTGDLVRVETAIGYYVVKAWVTEGIRPGVVACSHHMGRWKIHDHGQRQLMATVSLNQEGSRWRMVQRKGAEPYASSDSDTMRIWWSDVGVHQNLTFPVHADPVSGQHCWNQAVYVRRAEPDDRYGDISVDTQQSFAVYRQWLEKTRPAITFSPDRTRRPYWLQRPLKPAKVCYQLVADEPEMSDG
;
A
#
# COMPACT_ATOMS: atom_id res chain seq x y z
N MET A 1 15.94 27.92 -1.49
CA MET A 1 16.82 27.03 -2.29
C MET A 1 16.10 26.74 -3.60
N GLY A 2 16.76 27.00 -4.73
CA GLY A 2 16.20 26.70 -6.05
C GLY A 2 16.24 25.21 -6.40
N PRO A 3 15.71 24.80 -7.56
CA PRO A 3 15.74 23.42 -8.03
C PRO A 3 17.18 22.91 -8.17
N LEU A 4 17.51 21.82 -7.47
CA LEU A 4 18.85 21.23 -7.48
C LEU A 4 19.34 20.86 -8.89
N TYR A 5 18.43 20.46 -9.78
CA TYR A 5 18.75 20.01 -11.14
C TYR A 5 19.24 21.13 -12.07
N GLU A 6 18.95 22.40 -11.75
CA GLU A 6 19.40 23.57 -12.52
C GLU A 6 20.71 24.16 -11.98
N GLN A 7 21.22 23.64 -10.87
CA GLN A 7 22.45 24.15 -10.28
C GLN A 7 23.64 23.76 -11.15
N GLU A 8 24.46 24.76 -11.48
CA GLU A 8 25.73 24.55 -12.16
C GLU A 8 26.71 23.82 -11.23
N ILE A 9 27.40 22.83 -11.77
CA ILE A 9 28.44 22.10 -11.05
C ILE A 9 29.63 23.03 -10.90
N PRO A 10 30.12 23.25 -9.66
CA PRO A 10 31.22 24.17 -9.47
C PRO A 10 32.54 23.54 -9.99
N PRO A 11 33.51 24.35 -10.44
CA PRO A 11 34.71 23.87 -11.10
C PRO A 11 35.52 22.84 -10.30
N GLU A 12 35.51 22.92 -8.97
CA GLU A 12 36.19 21.98 -8.08
C GLU A 12 35.61 20.55 -8.10
N GLU A 13 34.39 20.36 -8.63
CA GLU A 13 33.79 19.03 -8.85
C GLU A 13 34.10 18.48 -10.26
N LEU A 14 34.83 19.21 -11.11
CA LEU A 14 35.09 18.89 -12.51
C LEU A 14 36.58 18.58 -12.75
N GLU A 15 37.00 17.36 -12.38
CA GLU A 15 38.36 16.84 -12.55
C GLU A 15 38.35 15.63 -13.48
N ASP A 16 39.23 15.60 -14.50
CA ASP A 16 39.27 14.53 -15.51
C ASP A 16 37.88 14.22 -16.07
N VAL A 17 37.30 15.22 -16.73
CA VAL A 17 35.90 15.20 -17.15
C VAL A 17 35.74 14.45 -18.46
N ALA A 18 34.74 13.58 -18.52
CA ALA A 18 34.26 12.99 -19.77
C ALA A 18 32.76 13.29 -19.95
N THR A 19 32.38 13.64 -21.18
CA THR A 19 30.98 13.80 -21.57
C THR A 19 30.65 12.74 -22.60
N ASP A 20 29.54 12.02 -22.40
CA ASP A 20 29.09 11.03 -23.38
C ASP A 20 28.15 11.61 -24.44
N ALA A 21 27.77 10.79 -25.42
CA ALA A 21 26.90 11.19 -26.52
C ALA A 21 25.50 11.68 -26.07
N ALA A 22 25.04 11.33 -24.87
CA ALA A 22 23.78 11.81 -24.30
C ALA A 22 23.94 13.13 -23.54
N GLY A 23 25.16 13.68 -23.48
CA GLY A 23 25.51 14.87 -22.73
C GLY A 23 25.63 14.63 -21.23
N ARG A 24 25.81 13.38 -20.77
CA ARG A 24 26.02 13.09 -19.35
C ARG A 24 27.49 13.34 -19.01
N VAL A 25 27.72 14.03 -17.92
CA VAL A 25 29.05 14.48 -17.50
C VAL A 25 29.54 13.64 -16.32
N TYR A 26 30.77 13.14 -16.45
CA TYR A 26 31.44 12.28 -15.50
C TYR A 26 32.75 12.92 -15.04
N THR A 27 33.17 12.66 -13.80
CA THR A 27 34.35 13.29 -13.16
C THR A 27 35.07 12.28 -12.26
N LYS A 28 36.40 12.40 -12.13
CA LYS A 28 37.18 11.69 -11.10
C LYS A 28 37.18 12.42 -9.75
N ALA A 29 36.76 13.68 -9.71
CA ALA A 29 36.68 14.43 -8.47
C ALA A 29 35.86 13.66 -7.42
N PRO A 30 36.33 13.56 -6.17
CA PRO A 30 35.60 12.87 -5.12
C PRO A 30 34.21 13.50 -4.93
N LYS A 31 33.25 12.69 -4.49
CA LYS A 31 31.92 13.21 -4.16
C LYS A 31 32.05 14.13 -2.93
N PRO A 32 31.55 15.38 -2.98
CA PRO A 32 31.59 16.27 -1.82
C PRO A 32 30.89 15.66 -0.62
N ALA A 33 31.42 15.92 0.57
CA ALA A 33 30.76 15.57 1.81
C ALA A 33 29.40 16.30 1.88
N SER A 34 28.35 15.59 2.26
CA SER A 34 27.02 16.17 2.46
C SER A 34 26.55 15.84 3.88
N PRO A 35 25.99 16.80 4.62
CA PRO A 35 25.37 16.53 5.91
C PRO A 35 24.06 15.74 5.75
N ASN A 36 23.54 15.61 4.53
CA ASN A 36 22.28 14.95 4.25
C ASN A 36 22.47 13.43 4.13
N ILE A 37 21.89 12.70 5.08
CA ILE A 37 21.89 11.22 5.14
C ILE A 37 20.73 10.58 4.35
N ALA A 38 19.94 11.37 3.63
CA ALA A 38 18.85 10.84 2.82
C ALA A 38 19.38 9.94 1.69
N PRO A 39 18.80 8.74 1.50
CA PRO A 39 19.18 7.86 0.40
C PRO A 39 19.01 8.58 -0.94
N GLN A 40 19.93 8.40 -1.88
CA GLN A 40 19.84 8.93 -3.24
C GLN A 40 19.92 7.79 -4.26
N PRO A 41 19.41 8.00 -5.49
CA PRO A 41 19.71 7.13 -6.61
C PRO A 41 21.23 6.93 -6.79
N THR A 42 21.64 5.73 -7.23
CA THR A 42 23.07 5.38 -7.40
C THR A 42 23.37 5.13 -8.86
N LEU A 43 23.88 6.15 -9.50
CA LEU A 43 24.08 6.16 -10.94
C LEU A 43 25.41 5.48 -11.25
N ASP A 44 25.43 4.62 -12.27
CA ASP A 44 26.64 3.88 -12.60
C ASP A 44 27.76 4.83 -13.08
N PRO A 45 29.02 4.53 -12.72
CA PRO A 45 30.16 5.24 -13.27
C PRO A 45 30.32 4.97 -14.76
N ASP A 46 31.18 5.74 -15.42
CA ASP A 46 31.65 5.36 -16.75
C ASP A 46 32.61 4.16 -16.70
N HIS A 47 33.08 3.74 -17.88
CA HIS A 47 33.99 2.60 -18.04
C HIS A 47 35.39 2.83 -17.41
N GLU A 48 35.77 4.08 -17.13
CA GLU A 48 37.01 4.44 -16.45
C GLU A 48 36.81 4.64 -14.93
N GLY A 49 35.60 4.38 -14.41
CA GLY A 49 35.26 4.53 -13.01
C GLY A 49 34.94 5.96 -12.58
N ARG A 50 34.82 6.92 -13.52
CA ARG A 50 34.42 8.29 -13.22
C ARG A 50 32.97 8.31 -12.74
N ARG A 51 32.68 9.07 -11.66
CA ARG A 51 31.31 9.20 -11.16
C ARG A 51 30.51 10.13 -12.05
N ARG A 52 29.21 9.87 -12.20
CA ARG A 52 28.32 10.82 -12.85
C ARG A 52 28.07 12.04 -11.95
N VAL A 53 28.27 13.24 -12.48
CA VAL A 53 28.12 14.51 -11.74
C VAL A 53 27.00 15.40 -12.28
N GLY A 54 26.67 15.31 -13.56
CA GLY A 54 25.66 16.17 -14.15
C GLY A 54 25.36 15.89 -15.61
N ILE A 55 24.78 16.89 -16.28
CA ILE A 55 24.53 16.93 -17.72
C ILE A 55 25.06 18.24 -18.30
N GLU A 56 25.56 18.19 -19.53
CA GLU A 56 25.94 19.37 -20.28
C GLU A 56 24.70 19.94 -21.00
N GLN A 57 24.40 21.20 -20.71
CA GLN A 57 23.31 21.93 -21.34
C GLN A 57 23.70 23.40 -21.50
N ASN A 58 23.55 23.95 -22.71
CA ASN A 58 23.89 25.35 -23.02
C ASN A 58 25.30 25.75 -22.58
N ARG A 59 26.29 24.87 -22.80
CA ARG A 59 27.71 25.04 -22.40
C ARG A 59 27.95 25.16 -20.89
N LYS A 60 26.98 24.73 -20.09
CA LYS A 60 27.09 24.61 -18.63
C LYS A 60 26.94 23.17 -18.22
N VAL A 61 27.66 22.76 -17.19
CA VAL A 61 27.43 21.46 -16.55
C VAL A 61 26.44 21.68 -15.42
N LEU A 62 25.23 21.15 -15.54
CA LEU A 62 24.17 21.24 -14.54
C LEU A 62 24.06 19.92 -13.77
N ARG A 63 23.66 19.95 -12.50
CA ARG A 63 23.45 18.74 -11.68
C ARG A 63 22.49 17.75 -12.31
N GLY A 64 21.47 18.25 -13.02
CA GLY A 64 20.45 17.43 -13.66
C GLY A 64 19.57 16.66 -12.66
N PHE A 65 18.67 15.84 -13.20
CA PHE A 65 17.83 14.95 -12.41
C PHE A 65 18.60 13.67 -12.06
N PRO A 66 18.32 13.03 -10.90
CA PRO A 66 18.98 11.79 -10.51
C PRO A 66 18.37 10.55 -11.21
N THR A 67 18.16 10.64 -12.53
CA THR A 67 17.58 9.62 -13.43
C THR A 67 18.65 9.10 -14.39
N PRO A 68 18.56 7.90 -15.00
CA PRO A 68 19.58 7.37 -15.90
C PRO A 68 20.03 8.31 -17.03
N SER A 69 19.14 9.13 -17.58
CA SER A 69 19.46 10.16 -18.57
C SER A 69 20.02 11.48 -18.01
N GLY A 70 19.86 11.74 -16.71
CA GLY A 70 20.15 13.04 -16.10
C GLY A 70 19.07 14.09 -16.33
N ARG A 71 17.95 13.73 -16.96
CA ARG A 71 16.83 14.62 -17.34
C ARG A 71 15.52 14.16 -16.71
N LEU A 72 14.47 14.98 -16.83
CA LEU A 72 13.11 14.54 -16.53
C LEU A 72 12.66 13.56 -17.64
N GLU A 73 12.46 12.30 -17.28
CA GLU A 73 12.16 11.22 -18.22
C GLU A 73 10.65 11.10 -18.46
N PHE A 74 10.17 11.61 -19.60
CA PHE A 74 8.81 11.30 -20.08
C PHE A 74 8.71 9.86 -20.58
N TYR A 75 9.80 9.35 -21.16
CA TYR A 75 9.97 7.95 -21.53
C TYR A 75 10.97 7.29 -20.60
N SER A 76 10.55 6.25 -19.88
CA SER A 76 11.39 5.46 -18.99
C SER A 76 12.03 4.31 -19.76
N SER A 77 13.30 4.49 -20.13
CA SER A 77 14.12 3.39 -20.67
C SER A 77 14.28 2.24 -19.68
N THR A 78 14.23 2.53 -18.38
CA THR A 78 14.27 1.50 -17.33
C THR A 78 13.04 0.61 -17.40
N LEU A 79 11.82 1.15 -17.47
CA LEU A 79 10.61 0.32 -17.57
C LEU A 79 10.62 -0.52 -18.85
N ALA A 80 10.95 0.08 -19.99
CA ALA A 80 11.04 -0.64 -21.26
C ALA A 80 12.06 -1.80 -21.21
N ALA A 81 13.27 -1.55 -20.71
CA ALA A 81 14.33 -2.57 -20.61
C ALA A 81 13.98 -3.68 -19.61
N TRP A 82 13.18 -3.39 -18.58
CA TRP A 82 12.71 -4.34 -17.58
C TRP A 82 11.39 -5.03 -18.00
N GLY A 83 11.09 -4.99 -19.28
CA GLY A 83 9.99 -5.71 -19.89
C GLY A 83 8.67 -4.96 -19.96
N TRP A 84 8.57 -3.70 -19.51
CA TRP A 84 7.34 -2.87 -19.47
C TRP A 84 7.31 -1.69 -20.46
N PRO A 85 7.45 -1.92 -21.78
CA PRO A 85 7.42 -0.85 -22.77
C PRO A 85 6.06 -0.13 -22.86
N GLU A 86 4.95 -0.81 -22.58
CA GLU A 86 3.60 -0.24 -22.60
C GLU A 86 3.36 0.80 -21.49
N TYR A 87 4.14 0.74 -20.41
CA TYR A 87 4.11 1.72 -19.31
C TYR A 87 5.36 2.61 -19.28
N ALA A 88 6.18 2.57 -20.33
CA ALA A 88 7.37 3.41 -20.41
C ALA A 88 7.03 4.90 -20.53
N ILE A 89 5.81 5.25 -20.94
CA ILE A 89 5.27 6.61 -20.86
C ILE A 89 4.04 6.65 -19.94
N PRO A 90 3.72 7.80 -19.33
CA PRO A 90 2.47 7.97 -18.60
C PRO A 90 1.27 7.65 -19.51
N THR A 91 0.41 6.73 -19.05
CA THR A 91 -0.76 6.28 -19.77
C THR A 91 -1.89 5.95 -18.81
N TYR A 92 -3.08 5.67 -19.35
CA TYR A 92 -4.24 5.28 -18.57
C TYR A 92 -4.21 3.78 -18.24
N ILE A 93 -4.38 3.45 -16.96
CA ILE A 93 -4.42 2.06 -16.47
C ILE A 93 -5.77 1.81 -15.81
N LYS A 94 -6.51 0.81 -16.31
CA LYS A 94 -7.74 0.33 -15.68
C LYS A 94 -7.39 -0.59 -14.52
N SER A 95 -7.59 -0.12 -13.28
CA SER A 95 -7.34 -0.91 -12.07
C SER A 95 -8.32 -2.06 -11.90
N HIS A 96 -8.06 -2.98 -10.97
CA HIS A 96 -8.96 -4.10 -10.66
C HIS A 96 -10.33 -3.69 -10.10
N VAL A 97 -10.49 -2.43 -9.70
CA VAL A 97 -11.76 -1.83 -9.25
C VAL A 97 -12.35 -0.83 -10.25
N HIS A 98 -11.77 -0.74 -11.45
CA HIS A 98 -12.35 0.05 -12.54
C HIS A 98 -13.76 -0.47 -12.87
N PRO A 99 -14.75 0.40 -13.19
CA PRO A 99 -16.11 -0.02 -13.51
C PRO A 99 -16.21 -1.19 -14.51
N ASP A 100 -15.45 -1.16 -15.60
CA ASP A 100 -15.40 -2.26 -16.60
C ASP A 100 -14.92 -3.61 -16.05
N ASN A 101 -14.24 -3.61 -14.91
CA ASN A 101 -13.73 -4.82 -14.25
C ASN A 101 -14.63 -5.28 -13.09
N LEU A 102 -15.67 -4.49 -12.74
CA LEU A 102 -16.63 -4.85 -11.71
C LEU A 102 -17.68 -5.82 -12.27
N LYS A 103 -18.01 -6.84 -11.48
CA LYS A 103 -19.15 -7.72 -11.76
C LYS A 103 -20.45 -6.97 -11.44
N PRO A 104 -21.58 -7.35 -12.07
CA PRO A 104 -22.88 -6.73 -11.79
C PRO A 104 -23.21 -6.74 -10.29
N GLY A 105 -23.55 -5.58 -9.74
CA GLY A 105 -23.85 -5.41 -8.32
C GLY A 105 -22.66 -5.18 -7.40
N GLN A 106 -21.41 -5.28 -7.90
CA GLN A 106 -20.24 -4.89 -7.12
C GLN A 106 -20.13 -3.37 -6.97
N MET A 107 -19.58 -2.95 -5.85
CA MET A 107 -19.26 -1.58 -5.49
C MET A 107 -17.76 -1.47 -5.23
N VAL A 108 -17.21 -0.26 -5.36
CA VAL A 108 -15.82 0.01 -4.96
C VAL A 108 -15.79 0.31 -3.47
N LEU A 109 -14.98 -0.43 -2.71
CA LEU A 109 -14.65 -0.13 -1.32
C LEU A 109 -13.39 0.74 -1.25
N LEU A 110 -13.55 1.97 -0.77
CA LEU A 110 -12.48 2.84 -0.32
C LEU A 110 -12.07 2.46 1.10
N SER A 111 -11.01 1.65 1.21
CA SER A 111 -10.57 1.08 2.50
C SER A 111 -9.51 1.93 3.22
N ALA A 112 -8.83 2.82 2.50
CA ALA A 112 -7.63 3.51 2.99
C ALA A 112 -7.86 4.98 3.38
N PHE A 113 -9.11 5.46 3.39
CA PHE A 113 -9.40 6.84 3.76
C PHE A 113 -9.05 7.12 5.22
N ARG A 114 -8.76 8.39 5.53
CA ARG A 114 -8.27 8.81 6.85
C ARG A 114 -9.34 9.53 7.63
N ILE A 115 -9.54 9.10 8.88
CA ILE A 115 -10.26 9.88 9.87
C ILE A 115 -9.25 10.89 10.45
N PRO A 116 -9.52 12.20 10.42
CA PRO A 116 -8.52 13.22 10.74
C PRO A 116 -7.85 13.10 12.11
N VAL A 117 -8.56 12.56 13.10
CA VAL A 117 -8.07 12.40 14.48
C VAL A 117 -7.34 11.07 14.74
N GLN A 118 -7.25 10.18 13.75
CA GLN A 118 -6.70 8.83 13.91
C GLN A 118 -5.43 8.63 13.06
N ILE A 119 -4.37 8.04 13.63
CA ILE A 119 -3.11 7.74 12.94
C ILE A 119 -2.97 6.23 12.72
N HIS A 120 -3.47 5.74 11.58
CA HIS A 120 -3.60 4.29 11.34
C HIS A 120 -4.24 3.61 12.56
N THR A 121 -3.70 2.48 13.00
CA THR A 121 -4.14 1.80 14.21
C THR A 121 -3.41 2.29 15.47
N ARG A 122 -2.51 3.28 15.40
CA ARG A 122 -1.63 3.67 16.53
C ARG A 122 -2.29 4.58 17.55
N SER A 123 -3.41 5.19 17.20
CA SER A 123 -4.15 6.12 18.05
C SER A 123 -5.11 5.44 19.04
N ALA A 124 -5.31 4.12 18.92
CA ALA A 124 -6.21 3.30 19.74
C ALA A 124 -5.90 3.25 21.26
N ASN A 125 -4.90 3.98 21.73
CA ASN A 125 -4.58 4.12 23.16
C ASN A 125 -4.62 5.59 23.61
N ALA A 126 -5.21 6.47 22.80
CA ALA A 126 -5.34 7.88 23.07
C ALA A 126 -6.83 8.17 23.33
N LYS A 127 -7.22 8.07 24.61
CA LYS A 127 -8.61 8.21 25.09
C LYS A 127 -9.38 9.36 24.44
N TRP A 128 -8.79 10.55 24.34
CA TRP A 128 -9.45 11.72 23.75
C TRP A 128 -9.70 11.61 22.24
N LEU A 129 -8.83 10.93 21.50
CA LEU A 129 -9.01 10.71 20.06
C LEU A 129 -10.08 9.64 19.82
N ASP A 130 -10.09 8.63 20.67
CA ASP A 130 -11.02 7.50 20.64
C ASP A 130 -12.45 7.92 21.04
N GLU A 131 -12.59 8.85 22.00
CA GLU A 131 -13.88 9.44 22.35
C GLU A 131 -14.53 10.14 21.14
N ILE A 132 -13.73 10.79 20.28
CA ILE A 132 -14.21 11.43 19.04
C ILE A 132 -14.55 10.38 17.98
N ALA A 133 -13.74 9.34 17.83
CA ALA A 133 -13.93 8.31 16.80
C ALA A 133 -13.42 6.93 17.25
N HIS A 134 -14.32 6.06 17.69
CA HIS A 134 -14.03 4.70 18.17
C HIS A 134 -14.60 3.58 17.26
N THR A 135 -15.40 3.93 16.26
CA THR A 135 -16.02 2.96 15.33
C THR A 135 -15.76 3.32 13.86
N ASN A 136 -15.83 2.33 12.97
CA ASN A 136 -15.63 2.47 11.52
C ASN A 136 -16.85 1.96 10.73
N PRO A 137 -18.02 2.63 10.82
CA PRO A 137 -19.18 2.22 10.04
C PRO A 137 -18.90 2.29 8.53
N LEU A 138 -19.63 1.51 7.74
CA LEU A 138 -19.58 1.58 6.29
C LEU A 138 -20.35 2.79 5.81
N TRP A 139 -19.68 3.72 5.13
CA TRP A 139 -20.32 4.87 4.52
C TRP A 139 -21.02 4.43 3.25
N ILE A 140 -22.31 4.75 3.13
CA ILE A 140 -23.17 4.36 2.01
C ILE A 140 -23.94 5.59 1.54
N HIS A 141 -23.97 5.82 0.24
CA HIS A 141 -24.78 6.90 -0.35
C HIS A 141 -26.29 6.60 -0.18
N PRO A 142 -27.18 7.60 0.03
CA PRO A 142 -28.60 7.36 0.26
C PRO A 142 -29.30 6.52 -0.81
N ASN A 143 -29.05 6.78 -2.10
CA ASN A 143 -29.61 5.95 -3.20
C ASN A 143 -29.20 4.47 -3.11
N ASP A 144 -27.96 4.18 -2.68
CA ASP A 144 -27.51 2.80 -2.50
C ASP A 144 -28.12 2.18 -1.24
N ALA A 145 -28.25 2.97 -0.17
CA ALA A 145 -28.90 2.54 1.06
C ALA A 145 -30.38 2.18 0.81
N GLU A 146 -31.09 2.97 0.01
CA GLU A 146 -32.46 2.68 -0.43
C GLU A 146 -32.53 1.39 -1.25
N ARG A 147 -31.65 1.23 -2.24
CA ARG A 147 -31.55 0.01 -3.06
C ARG A 147 -31.27 -1.23 -2.21
N LEU A 148 -30.43 -1.10 -1.19
CA LEU A 148 -30.05 -2.16 -0.26
C LEU A 148 -31.06 -2.35 0.89
N ARG A 149 -32.02 -1.42 1.05
CA ARG A 149 -33.02 -1.36 2.12
C ARG A 149 -32.39 -1.35 3.51
N VAL A 150 -31.42 -0.44 3.70
CA VAL A 150 -30.71 -0.25 4.96
C VAL A 150 -30.74 1.22 5.38
N GLN A 151 -30.73 1.47 6.68
CA GLN A 151 -30.62 2.79 7.29
C GLN A 151 -29.37 2.89 8.16
N THR A 152 -29.02 4.11 8.58
CA THR A 152 -27.91 4.31 9.52
C THR A 152 -28.12 3.48 10.78
N GLY A 153 -27.10 2.71 11.17
CA GLY A 153 -27.12 1.82 12.32
C GLY A 153 -27.46 0.37 11.99
N ASP A 154 -28.08 0.09 10.84
CA ASP A 154 -28.35 -1.29 10.40
C ASP A 154 -27.05 -2.05 10.15
N LEU A 155 -27.06 -3.35 10.40
CA LEU A 155 -25.95 -4.22 10.06
C LEU A 155 -25.95 -4.55 8.56
N VAL A 156 -24.77 -4.43 7.97
CA VAL A 156 -24.48 -4.82 6.59
C VAL A 156 -23.32 -5.79 6.56
N ARG A 157 -23.40 -6.73 5.63
CA ARG A 157 -22.29 -7.61 5.28
C ARG A 157 -21.57 -7.02 4.07
N VAL A 158 -20.26 -6.85 4.20
CA VAL A 158 -19.37 -6.47 3.10
C VAL A 158 -18.60 -7.70 2.67
N GLU A 159 -18.93 -8.22 1.49
CA GLU A 159 -18.35 -9.44 0.93
C GLU A 159 -17.23 -9.08 -0.05
N THR A 160 -16.05 -9.62 0.20
CA THR A 160 -14.87 -9.49 -0.65
C THR A 160 -14.64 -10.78 -1.44
N ALA A 161 -13.57 -10.82 -2.23
CA ALA A 161 -13.21 -12.01 -2.98
C ALA A 161 -12.78 -13.21 -2.11
N ILE A 162 -12.57 -13.05 -0.80
CA ILE A 162 -12.06 -14.13 0.07
C ILE A 162 -12.90 -14.35 1.33
N GLY A 163 -14.01 -13.62 1.50
CA GLY A 163 -14.73 -13.64 2.75
C GLY A 163 -15.63 -12.42 2.94
N TYR A 164 -15.92 -12.10 4.19
CA TYR A 164 -16.75 -10.95 4.53
C TYR A 164 -16.50 -10.44 5.95
N TYR A 165 -16.93 -9.21 6.19
CA TYR A 165 -17.05 -8.65 7.53
C TYR A 165 -18.41 -7.97 7.71
N VAL A 166 -18.90 -7.92 8.96
CA VAL A 166 -20.19 -7.33 9.32
C VAL A 166 -19.98 -6.05 10.11
N VAL A 167 -20.56 -4.96 9.64
CA VAL A 167 -20.40 -3.61 10.22
C VAL A 167 -21.72 -2.85 10.16
N LYS A 168 -21.83 -1.74 10.91
CA LYS A 168 -22.98 -0.83 10.82
C LYS A 168 -22.91 0.04 9.57
N ALA A 169 -24.05 0.33 8.97
CA ALA A 169 -24.19 1.32 7.92
C ALA A 169 -24.19 2.75 8.49
N TRP A 170 -23.58 3.67 7.76
CA TRP A 170 -23.66 5.12 7.95
C TRP A 170 -24.09 5.75 6.62
N VAL A 171 -25.36 6.14 6.54
CA VAL A 171 -25.95 6.69 5.33
C VAL A 171 -25.62 8.18 5.22
N THR A 172 -24.95 8.59 4.14
CA THR A 172 -24.46 9.96 3.96
C THR A 172 -24.28 10.34 2.49
N GLU A 173 -24.64 11.58 2.14
CA GLU A 173 -24.37 12.20 0.83
C GLU A 173 -22.86 12.50 0.60
N GLY A 174 -22.02 12.33 1.62
CA GLY A 174 -20.57 12.58 1.55
C GLY A 174 -19.77 11.54 0.76
N ILE A 175 -20.41 10.59 0.09
CA ILE A 175 -19.76 9.53 -0.69
C ILE A 175 -20.47 9.33 -2.03
N ARG A 176 -19.73 9.03 -3.10
CA ARG A 176 -20.29 8.85 -4.45
C ARG A 176 -21.21 7.61 -4.52
N PRO A 177 -22.34 7.66 -5.25
CA PRO A 177 -23.11 6.45 -5.59
C PRO A 177 -22.26 5.35 -6.23
N GLY A 178 -22.53 4.09 -5.87
CA GLY A 178 -21.76 2.92 -6.31
C GLY A 178 -20.41 2.74 -5.62
N VAL A 179 -20.09 3.59 -4.64
CA VAL A 179 -18.86 3.55 -3.85
C VAL A 179 -19.23 3.48 -2.37
N VAL A 180 -18.55 2.62 -1.62
CA VAL A 180 -18.64 2.54 -0.16
C VAL A 180 -17.28 2.80 0.46
N ALA A 181 -17.25 3.24 1.71
CA ALA A 181 -15.99 3.50 2.40
C ALA A 181 -16.03 2.94 3.82
N CYS A 182 -14.96 2.27 4.23
CA CYS A 182 -14.78 1.86 5.62
C CYS A 182 -13.34 2.18 6.04
N SER A 183 -13.19 2.75 7.24
CA SER A 183 -11.90 3.21 7.76
C SER A 183 -11.10 2.04 8.35
N HIS A 184 -9.79 1.97 8.08
CA HIS A 184 -8.89 0.94 8.64
C HIS A 184 -8.32 1.27 10.03
N HIS A 185 -8.75 2.35 10.68
CA HIS A 185 -8.12 2.83 11.93
C HIS A 185 -8.54 2.00 13.16
N MET A 186 -9.72 1.36 13.10
CA MET A 186 -10.34 0.63 14.19
C MET A 186 -10.43 -0.88 13.91
N GLY A 187 -10.99 -1.65 14.84
CA GLY A 187 -11.15 -3.10 14.73
C GLY A 187 -10.00 -3.89 15.32
N ARG A 188 -9.21 -3.31 16.23
CA ARG A 188 -8.20 -4.11 16.94
C ARG A 188 -8.90 -5.19 17.77
N TRP A 189 -8.26 -6.35 17.85
CA TRP A 189 -8.85 -7.53 18.50
C TRP A 189 -7.80 -8.31 19.30
N LYS A 190 -8.28 -9.08 20.28
CA LYS A 190 -7.50 -9.97 21.13
C LYS A 190 -8.27 -11.26 21.41
N ILE A 191 -7.55 -12.36 21.60
CA ILE A 191 -8.16 -13.68 21.92
C ILE A 191 -8.30 -13.94 23.42
N HIS A 192 -7.57 -13.18 24.23
CA HIS A 192 -7.58 -13.26 25.69
C HIS A 192 -7.93 -11.89 26.28
N ASP A 193 -8.37 -11.85 27.53
CA ASP A 193 -8.76 -10.58 28.17
C ASP A 193 -7.57 -9.73 28.67
N HIS A 194 -6.36 -10.04 28.22
CA HIS A 194 -5.15 -9.30 28.52
C HIS A 194 -4.81 -8.28 27.42
N GLY A 195 -4.21 -7.15 27.80
CA GLY A 195 -3.81 -6.09 26.86
C GLY A 195 -4.69 -4.85 26.94
N GLN A 196 -4.67 -4.05 25.88
CA GLN A 196 -5.41 -2.79 25.81
C GLN A 196 -6.93 -3.03 25.88
N ARG A 197 -7.65 -2.16 26.59
CA ARG A 197 -9.07 -2.34 26.94
C ARG A 197 -10.02 -1.28 26.40
N GLN A 198 -9.51 -0.18 25.83
CA GLN A 198 -10.31 0.96 25.42
C GLN A 198 -10.83 0.79 23.98
N LEU A 199 -10.03 0.20 23.10
CA LEU A 199 -10.26 0.13 21.65
C LEU A 199 -9.92 -1.25 21.06
N MET A 200 -10.14 -2.31 21.84
CA MET A 200 -9.93 -3.70 21.40
C MET A 200 -11.13 -4.58 21.75
N ALA A 201 -11.56 -5.39 20.78
CA ALA A 201 -12.58 -6.41 20.99
C ALA A 201 -11.93 -7.73 21.43
N THR A 202 -12.52 -8.42 22.40
CA THR A 202 -12.17 -9.82 22.67
C THR A 202 -12.95 -10.70 21.72
N VAL A 203 -12.26 -11.58 20.99
CA VAL A 203 -12.82 -12.42 19.93
C VAL A 203 -12.49 -13.89 20.16
N SER A 204 -13.31 -14.78 19.61
CA SER A 204 -12.94 -16.19 19.42
C SER A 204 -12.65 -16.44 17.95
N LEU A 205 -11.64 -17.26 17.68
CA LEU A 205 -11.31 -17.74 16.34
C LEU A 205 -11.71 -19.22 16.22
N ASN A 206 -12.44 -19.56 15.17
CA ASN A 206 -12.75 -20.93 14.81
C ASN A 206 -12.23 -21.18 13.39
N GLN A 207 -11.71 -22.38 13.13
CA GLN A 207 -11.23 -22.79 11.83
C GLN A 207 -11.91 -24.09 11.40
N GLU A 208 -12.42 -24.11 10.17
CA GLU A 208 -12.97 -25.27 9.50
C GLU A 208 -12.31 -25.39 8.12
N GLY A 209 -11.35 -26.31 7.98
CA GLY A 209 -10.52 -26.40 6.77
C GLY A 209 -9.71 -25.11 6.55
N SER A 210 -9.87 -24.50 5.36
CA SER A 210 -9.23 -23.21 5.02
C SER A 210 -10.00 -21.99 5.53
N ARG A 211 -11.22 -22.19 6.04
CA ARG A 211 -12.10 -21.10 6.46
C ARG A 211 -11.88 -20.76 7.92
N TRP A 212 -11.63 -19.49 8.17
CA TRP A 212 -11.58 -18.90 9.51
C TRP A 212 -12.82 -18.07 9.76
N ARG A 213 -13.33 -18.14 10.98
CA ARG A 213 -14.38 -17.26 11.50
C ARG A 213 -13.89 -16.60 12.78
N MET A 214 -13.96 -15.28 12.82
CA MET A 214 -13.77 -14.47 14.01
C MET A 214 -15.14 -13.99 14.47
N VAL A 215 -15.45 -14.26 15.74
CA VAL A 215 -16.70 -13.82 16.38
C VAL A 215 -16.36 -12.95 17.58
N GLN A 216 -16.93 -11.75 17.62
CA GLN A 216 -16.77 -10.87 18.77
C GLN A 216 -17.49 -11.45 19.99
N ARG A 217 -16.75 -11.59 21.09
CA ARG A 217 -17.26 -12.06 22.39
C ARG A 217 -17.54 -10.91 23.33
N LYS A 218 -16.69 -9.88 23.31
CA LYS A 218 -16.76 -8.73 24.20
C LYS A 218 -16.20 -7.49 23.51
N GLY A 219 -16.90 -6.36 23.61
CA GLY A 219 -16.43 -5.04 23.15
C GLY A 219 -15.60 -4.32 24.21
N ALA A 220 -15.41 -3.01 24.03
CA ALA A 220 -14.89 -2.16 25.10
C ALA A 220 -15.95 -1.96 26.20
N GLU A 221 -15.48 -1.73 27.42
CA GLU A 221 -16.33 -1.41 28.56
C GLU A 221 -15.54 -0.56 29.58
N PRO A 222 -16.22 0.16 30.49
CA PRO A 222 -15.59 0.78 31.65
C PRO A 222 -14.76 -0.22 32.45
N TYR A 223 -13.58 0.20 32.92
CA TYR A 223 -12.77 -0.60 33.82
C TYR A 223 -12.05 0.24 34.86
N ALA A 224 -11.86 -0.31 36.05
CA ALA A 224 -11.11 0.35 37.11
C ALA A 224 -9.61 0.38 36.77
N SER A 225 -8.98 1.54 36.95
CA SER A 225 -7.55 1.73 36.82
C SER A 225 -7.06 2.90 37.69
N SER A 226 -5.75 3.19 37.67
CA SER A 226 -5.21 4.40 38.31
C SER A 226 -5.67 5.69 37.63
N ASP A 227 -6.18 5.60 36.41
CA ASP A 227 -6.73 6.69 35.62
C ASP A 227 -8.27 6.67 35.72
N SER A 228 -8.86 7.70 36.31
CA SER A 228 -10.30 7.73 36.58
C SER A 228 -11.18 7.83 35.32
N ASP A 229 -10.63 8.25 34.18
CA ASP A 229 -11.38 8.32 32.93
C ASP A 229 -11.69 6.93 32.36
N THR A 230 -10.98 5.87 32.77
CA THR A 230 -11.25 4.52 32.26
C THR A 230 -12.62 3.99 32.71
N MET A 231 -13.20 4.56 33.77
CA MET A 231 -14.57 4.29 34.19
C MET A 231 -15.62 5.07 33.38
N ARG A 232 -15.20 6.03 32.54
CA ARG A 232 -16.08 6.90 31.73
C ARG A 232 -16.23 6.43 30.27
N ILE A 233 -15.62 5.30 29.92
CA ILE A 233 -15.72 4.71 28.57
C ILE A 233 -17.18 4.33 28.32
N TRP A 234 -17.86 5.05 27.43
CA TRP A 234 -19.28 4.83 27.14
C TRP A 234 -19.53 4.05 25.84
N TRP A 235 -18.48 3.79 25.06
CA TRP A 235 -18.56 3.03 23.81
C TRP A 235 -18.25 1.55 24.04
N SER A 236 -18.95 0.69 23.31
CA SER A 236 -18.69 -0.76 23.25
C SER A 236 -18.20 -1.23 21.89
N ASP A 237 -18.61 -0.55 20.82
CA ASP A 237 -18.16 -0.80 19.45
C ASP A 237 -16.78 -0.19 19.24
N VAL A 238 -15.80 -1.02 18.88
CA VAL A 238 -14.40 -0.62 18.67
C VAL A 238 -13.94 -0.81 17.22
N GLY A 239 -14.90 -0.73 16.30
CA GLY A 239 -14.73 -1.01 14.88
C GLY A 239 -14.51 -2.49 14.52
N VAL A 240 -14.28 -2.74 13.23
CA VAL A 240 -14.12 -4.07 12.62
C VAL A 240 -12.88 -4.09 11.72
N HIS A 241 -12.07 -5.16 11.81
CA HIS A 241 -10.79 -5.26 11.10
C HIS A 241 -10.95 -5.65 9.62
N GLN A 242 -11.48 -4.75 8.79
CA GLN A 242 -11.78 -5.02 7.38
C GLN A 242 -10.61 -5.65 6.59
N ASN A 243 -9.36 -5.24 6.87
CA ASN A 243 -8.19 -5.70 6.11
C ASN A 243 -7.96 -7.21 6.17
N LEU A 244 -8.51 -7.92 7.17
CA LEU A 244 -8.42 -9.39 7.22
C LEU A 244 -9.11 -10.04 6.02
N THR A 245 -10.12 -9.37 5.46
CA THR A 245 -10.90 -9.85 4.32
C THR A 245 -10.34 -9.41 2.98
N PHE A 246 -9.17 -8.77 2.94
CA PHE A 246 -8.61 -8.29 1.67
C PHE A 246 -7.64 -9.33 1.10
N PRO A 247 -7.87 -9.83 -0.13
CA PRO A 247 -6.88 -10.64 -0.82
C PRO A 247 -5.63 -9.83 -1.16
N VAL A 248 -4.52 -10.52 -1.43
CA VAL A 248 -3.27 -9.88 -1.83
C VAL A 248 -3.34 -9.45 -3.30
N HIS A 249 -3.50 -8.15 -3.53
CA HIS A 249 -3.48 -7.51 -4.84
C HIS A 249 -2.18 -6.72 -5.04
N ALA A 250 -1.09 -7.38 -5.42
CA ALA A 250 0.18 -6.70 -5.62
C ALA A 250 0.28 -6.08 -7.02
N ASP A 251 0.48 -4.76 -7.11
CA ASP A 251 0.79 -4.07 -8.36
C ASP A 251 1.93 -4.80 -9.10
N PRO A 252 1.71 -5.28 -10.33
CA PRO A 252 2.65 -6.20 -10.97
C PRO A 252 4.04 -5.61 -11.27
N VAL A 253 4.18 -4.29 -11.26
CA VAL A 253 5.44 -3.58 -11.56
C VAL A 253 6.19 -3.24 -10.27
N SER A 254 5.53 -2.61 -9.31
CA SER A 254 6.15 -2.10 -8.07
C SER A 254 6.10 -3.08 -6.89
N GLY A 255 5.21 -4.07 -6.94
CA GLY A 255 4.90 -4.97 -5.83
C GLY A 255 4.10 -4.33 -4.69
N GLN A 256 3.67 -3.07 -4.80
CA GLN A 256 2.85 -2.40 -3.79
C GLN A 256 1.44 -2.97 -3.77
N HIS A 257 0.79 -2.97 -2.60
CA HIS A 257 -0.57 -3.50 -2.48
C HIS A 257 -1.64 -2.50 -2.96
N CYS A 258 -2.57 -2.95 -3.80
CA CYS A 258 -3.73 -2.21 -4.24
C CYS A 258 -4.90 -2.35 -3.23
N TRP A 259 -5.06 -1.34 -2.38
CA TRP A 259 -5.94 -1.41 -1.21
C TRP A 259 -7.45 -1.34 -1.47
N ASN A 260 -7.88 -0.66 -2.53
CA ASN A 260 -9.32 -0.58 -2.86
C ASN A 260 -9.82 -1.97 -3.27
N GLN A 261 -11.04 -2.33 -2.90
CA GLN A 261 -11.60 -3.65 -3.17
C GLN A 261 -12.88 -3.55 -4.00
N ALA A 262 -13.12 -4.54 -4.84
CA ALA A 262 -14.44 -4.77 -5.43
C ALA A 262 -15.24 -5.64 -4.44
N VAL A 263 -16.37 -5.13 -3.96
CA VAL A 263 -17.15 -5.77 -2.90
C VAL A 263 -18.63 -5.86 -3.26
N TYR A 264 -19.32 -6.83 -2.69
CA TYR A 264 -20.78 -6.79 -2.58
C TYR A 264 -21.16 -6.26 -1.20
N VAL A 265 -22.17 -5.40 -1.16
CA VAL A 265 -22.75 -4.92 0.10
C VAL A 265 -24.20 -5.35 0.12
N ARG A 266 -24.61 -5.94 1.23
CA ARG A 266 -25.99 -6.36 1.47
C ARG A 266 -26.34 -6.23 2.93
N ARG A 267 -27.64 -6.27 3.23
CA ARG A 267 -28.11 -6.37 4.61
C ARG A 267 -27.50 -7.61 5.27
N ALA A 268 -27.11 -7.48 6.53
CA ALA A 268 -26.60 -8.61 7.30
C ALA A 268 -27.65 -9.73 7.38
N GLU A 269 -27.18 -10.98 7.40
CA GLU A 269 -28.06 -12.15 7.59
C GLU A 269 -28.63 -12.17 9.02
N PRO A 270 -29.73 -12.90 9.29
CA PRO A 270 -30.34 -12.97 10.62
C PRO A 270 -29.40 -13.45 11.73
N ASP A 271 -28.39 -14.26 11.39
CA ASP A 271 -27.40 -14.82 12.32
C ASP A 271 -26.09 -14.02 12.37
N ASP A 272 -25.94 -13.00 11.50
CA ASP A 272 -24.80 -12.10 11.53
C ASP A 272 -24.82 -11.22 12.77
N ARG A 273 -23.62 -10.98 13.30
CA ARG A 273 -23.40 -10.08 14.44
C ARG A 273 -22.39 -9.02 14.05
N TYR A 274 -22.52 -7.84 14.64
CA TYR A 274 -21.51 -6.81 14.50
C TYR A 274 -20.10 -7.37 14.83
N GLY A 275 -19.13 -7.09 13.97
CA GLY A 275 -17.75 -7.53 14.15
C GLY A 275 -17.46 -8.97 13.71
N ASP A 276 -18.45 -9.72 13.22
CA ASP A 276 -18.20 -11.01 12.60
C ASP A 276 -17.32 -10.85 11.35
N ILE A 277 -16.30 -11.70 11.24
CA ILE A 277 -15.41 -11.79 10.07
C ILE A 277 -15.31 -13.25 9.68
N SER A 278 -15.41 -13.55 8.38
CA SER A 278 -15.08 -14.86 7.84
C SER A 278 -14.17 -14.73 6.64
N VAL A 279 -13.14 -15.57 6.56
CA VAL A 279 -12.15 -15.54 5.46
C VAL A 279 -11.73 -16.95 5.07
N ASP A 280 -11.40 -17.13 3.80
CA ASP A 280 -10.87 -18.37 3.25
C ASP A 280 -9.41 -18.16 2.80
N THR A 281 -8.48 -18.84 3.47
CA THR A 281 -7.05 -18.67 3.22
C THR A 281 -6.60 -19.28 1.89
N GLN A 282 -7.25 -20.36 1.43
CA GLN A 282 -6.96 -20.94 0.12
C GLN A 282 -7.41 -20.00 -0.99
N GLN A 283 -8.58 -19.38 -0.85
CA GLN A 283 -9.06 -18.38 -1.80
C GLN A 283 -8.14 -17.16 -1.84
N SER A 284 -7.63 -16.71 -0.69
CA SER A 284 -6.64 -15.63 -0.62
C SER A 284 -5.36 -15.96 -1.38
N PHE A 285 -4.84 -17.18 -1.21
CA PHE A 285 -3.66 -17.63 -1.94
C PHE A 285 -3.92 -17.79 -3.44
N ALA A 286 -5.10 -18.27 -3.83
CA ALA A 286 -5.49 -18.36 -5.24
C ALA A 286 -5.52 -16.98 -5.91
N VAL A 287 -6.08 -15.96 -5.25
CA VAL A 287 -6.05 -14.58 -5.78
C VAL A 287 -4.62 -14.06 -5.87
N TYR A 288 -3.77 -14.32 -4.88
CA TYR A 288 -2.35 -13.96 -4.96
C TYR A 288 -1.67 -14.56 -6.19
N ARG A 289 -1.89 -15.85 -6.48
CA ARG A 289 -1.32 -16.53 -7.66
C ARG A 289 -1.79 -15.89 -8.97
N GLN A 290 -3.08 -15.57 -9.09
CA GLN A 290 -3.62 -14.84 -10.26
C GLN A 290 -2.97 -13.47 -10.48
N TRP A 291 -2.58 -12.78 -9.40
CA TRP A 291 -1.86 -11.51 -9.51
C TRP A 291 -0.38 -11.70 -9.81
N LEU A 292 0.23 -12.75 -9.27
CA LEU A 292 1.61 -13.12 -9.58
C LEU A 292 1.78 -13.44 -11.08
N GLU A 293 0.80 -14.08 -11.70
CA GLU A 293 0.78 -14.35 -13.16
C GLU A 293 0.83 -13.07 -14.01
N LYS A 294 0.43 -11.92 -13.48
CA LYS A 294 0.50 -10.62 -14.18
C LYS A 294 1.90 -10.02 -14.13
N THR A 295 2.81 -10.56 -13.32
CA THR A 295 4.16 -10.02 -13.15
C THR A 295 5.10 -10.48 -14.26
N ARG A 296 6.24 -9.80 -14.40
CA ARG A 296 7.30 -10.18 -15.33
C ARG A 296 8.51 -10.73 -14.56
N PRO A 297 8.84 -12.02 -14.66
CA PRO A 297 9.91 -12.62 -13.86
C PRO A 297 11.27 -12.02 -14.21
N ALA A 298 12.04 -11.63 -13.20
CA ALA A 298 13.36 -11.03 -13.38
C ALA A 298 14.35 -11.97 -14.10
N ILE A 299 14.19 -13.29 -13.99
CA ILE A 299 15.01 -14.28 -14.69
C ILE A 299 14.93 -14.11 -16.21
N THR A 300 13.76 -13.71 -16.71
CA THR A 300 13.48 -13.56 -18.15
C THR A 300 13.59 -12.11 -18.60
N PHE A 301 13.14 -11.15 -17.78
CA PHE A 301 12.95 -9.75 -18.18
C PHE A 301 13.97 -8.78 -17.59
N SER A 302 14.85 -9.21 -16.68
CA SER A 302 15.93 -8.35 -16.20
C SER A 302 17.01 -8.20 -17.28
N PRO A 303 17.40 -6.97 -17.66
CA PRO A 303 18.42 -6.77 -18.68
C PRO A 303 19.83 -7.18 -18.23
N ASP A 304 20.07 -7.29 -16.93
CA ASP A 304 21.38 -7.56 -16.32
C ASP A 304 21.34 -8.73 -15.31
N ARG A 305 20.28 -9.55 -15.35
CA ARG A 305 20.02 -10.67 -14.42
C ARG A 305 20.04 -10.24 -12.94
N THR A 306 19.56 -9.03 -12.66
CA THR A 306 19.37 -8.55 -11.29
C THR A 306 17.89 -8.56 -10.88
N ARG A 307 17.62 -8.54 -9.57
CA ARG A 307 16.26 -8.56 -9.00
C ARG A 307 15.50 -7.23 -9.16
N ARG A 308 16.21 -6.12 -9.37
CA ARG A 308 15.66 -4.77 -9.58
C ARG A 308 16.75 -3.84 -10.12
N PRO A 309 16.40 -2.71 -10.77
CA PRO A 309 17.40 -1.73 -11.19
C PRO A 309 18.24 -1.24 -10.00
N TYR A 310 19.56 -1.32 -10.13
CA TYR A 310 20.48 -0.91 -9.06
C TYR A 310 20.42 0.60 -8.79
N TRP A 311 20.19 1.39 -9.85
CA TRP A 311 20.20 2.85 -9.77
C TRP A 311 19.07 3.42 -8.92
N LEU A 312 17.93 2.74 -8.85
CA LEU A 312 16.78 3.18 -8.08
C LEU A 312 17.14 3.42 -6.60
N GLN A 313 16.57 4.47 -6.03
CA GLN A 313 16.73 4.81 -4.62
C GLN A 313 16.28 3.63 -3.74
N ARG A 314 17.03 3.37 -2.68
CA ARG A 314 16.71 2.35 -1.68
C ARG A 314 17.32 2.76 -0.32
N PRO A 315 16.52 2.89 0.75
CA PRO A 315 17.04 2.97 2.11
C PRO A 315 17.87 1.73 2.44
N LEU A 316 19.03 1.90 3.07
CA LEU A 316 19.94 0.80 3.41
C LEU A 316 20.26 -0.08 2.17
N LYS A 317 20.77 0.56 1.11
CA LYS A 317 21.06 -0.09 -0.17
C LYS A 317 22.07 -1.23 0.01
N PRO A 318 21.72 -2.49 -0.35
CA PRO A 318 22.66 -3.61 -0.30
C PRO A 318 23.83 -3.45 -1.26
N ALA A 319 24.89 -4.23 -1.06
CA ALA A 319 25.98 -4.36 -2.02
C ALA A 319 25.47 -4.84 -3.39
N LYS A 320 26.13 -4.44 -4.49
CA LYS A 320 25.73 -4.79 -5.87
C LYS A 320 25.54 -6.30 -6.05
N VAL A 321 26.40 -7.14 -5.47
CA VAL A 321 26.31 -8.60 -5.56
C VAL A 321 24.97 -9.16 -5.05
N CYS A 322 24.35 -8.54 -4.04
CA CYS A 322 23.07 -8.98 -3.48
C CYS A 322 21.88 -8.75 -4.43
N TYR A 323 22.07 -7.99 -5.51
CA TYR A 323 21.05 -7.77 -6.53
C TYR A 323 21.02 -8.90 -7.56
N GLN A 324 22.10 -9.67 -7.71
CA GLN A 324 22.17 -10.73 -8.69
C GLN A 324 21.15 -11.83 -8.38
N LEU A 325 20.53 -12.35 -9.43
CA LEU A 325 19.76 -13.59 -9.33
C LEU A 325 20.75 -14.73 -9.08
N VAL A 326 20.43 -15.61 -8.13
CA VAL A 326 21.20 -16.84 -7.93
C VAL A 326 20.93 -17.73 -9.15
N ALA A 327 21.97 -18.40 -9.67
CA ALA A 327 21.79 -19.40 -10.72
C ALA A 327 20.84 -20.50 -10.22
N ASP A 328 19.95 -20.95 -11.10
CA ASP A 328 18.75 -21.74 -10.81
C ASP A 328 18.94 -22.78 -9.69
N GLU A 329 18.20 -22.62 -8.58
CA GLU A 329 17.78 -23.80 -7.81
C GLU A 329 16.67 -24.48 -8.62
N PRO A 330 16.72 -25.81 -8.83
CA PRO A 330 15.67 -26.51 -9.54
C PRO A 330 14.32 -26.22 -8.87
N GLU A 331 13.30 -25.94 -9.68
CA GLU A 331 11.92 -25.76 -9.23
C GLU A 331 11.61 -26.78 -8.13
N MET A 332 11.33 -26.31 -6.91
CA MET A 332 10.71 -27.18 -5.92
C MET A 332 9.37 -27.59 -6.51
N SER A 333 9.31 -28.81 -7.05
CA SER A 333 8.08 -29.46 -7.44
C SER A 333 7.12 -29.39 -6.26
N ASP A 334 5.95 -28.80 -6.48
CA ASP A 334 4.86 -28.76 -5.51
C ASP A 334 4.63 -30.16 -4.92
N GLY A 335 4.81 -30.27 -3.60
CA GLY A 335 4.51 -31.46 -2.80
C GLY A 335 3.41 -31.19 -1.79
#